data_AF-A0A963NFY9-F1
#
_entry.id   AF-A0A963NFY9-F1
#
_cell.length_a   1.000
_cell.length_b   1.000
_cell.length_c   1.000
_cell.angle_alpha   90.00
_cell.angle_beta   90.00
_cell.angle_gamma   90.00
#
_symmetry.space_group_name_H-M   'P 1'
#
loop_
_entity.id
_entity.type
_entity.pdbx_description
1 polymer ?
#
loop_
_entity_poly.entity_id
_entity_poly.type
_entity_poly.pdbx_seq_one_letter_code
_entity_poly.pdbx_strand_id
1 'polypeptide(L)' 'QGFDLDRPLREARDGFEKAYFEFHLAREGGSMTRVAEKTGLERTHLYRKLRQLGVDLARGKRN' A
#
# COMPACT_ATOMS: atom_id res chain seq x y z
N GLN A 1 -6.77 7.76 -17.38
CA GLN A 1 -7.11 6.41 -16.88
C GLN A 1 -8.59 6.40 -16.58
N GLY A 2 -9.34 5.46 -17.15
CA GLY A 2 -10.74 5.23 -16.76
C GLY A 2 -10.79 4.43 -15.46
N PHE A 3 -11.71 4.77 -14.57
CA PHE A 3 -12.01 3.95 -13.39
C PHE A 3 -13.02 2.89 -13.81
N ASP A 4 -12.71 1.64 -13.51
CA ASP A 4 -13.63 0.54 -13.73
C ASP A 4 -14.65 0.52 -12.57
N LEU A 5 -15.83 1.08 -12.84
CA LEU A 5 -16.90 1.26 -11.86
C LEU A 5 -17.80 0.03 -11.73
N ASP A 6 -17.60 -0.99 -12.56
CA ASP A 6 -18.39 -2.23 -12.54
C ASP A 6 -17.93 -3.18 -11.43
N ARG A 7 -16.82 -2.86 -10.75
CA ARG A 7 -16.28 -3.64 -9.63
C ARG A 7 -16.94 -3.26 -8.31
N PRO A 8 -17.06 -4.19 -7.35
CA PRO A 8 -17.49 -3.86 -5.99
C PRO A 8 -16.62 -2.74 -5.38
N LEU A 9 -17.24 -1.78 -4.69
CA LEU A 9 -16.56 -0.63 -4.05
C LEU A 9 -15.35 -1.06 -3.21
N ARG A 10 -15.47 -2.22 -2.53
CA ARG A 10 -14.39 -2.81 -1.75
C ARG A 10 -13.15 -3.09 -2.61
N GLU A 11 -13.32 -3.72 -3.76
CA GLU A 11 -12.20 -4.08 -4.66
C GLU A 11 -11.55 -2.84 -5.28
N ALA A 12 -12.35 -1.84 -5.64
CA ALA A 12 -11.83 -0.56 -6.12
C ALA A 12 -10.98 0.15 -5.04
N ARG A 13 -11.46 0.14 -3.79
CA ARG A 13 -10.70 0.68 -2.64
C ARG A 13 -9.42 -0.11 -2.39
N ASP A 14 -9.49 -1.44 -2.38
CA ASP A 14 -8.33 -2.30 -2.17
C ASP A 14 -7.26 -2.07 -3.26
N GLY A 15 -7.69 -1.91 -4.52
CA GLY A 15 -6.80 -1.57 -5.64
C GLY A 15 -6.10 -0.22 -5.49
N PHE A 16 -6.85 0.82 -5.11
CA PHE A 16 -6.27 2.14 -4.81
C PHE A 16 -5.28 2.07 -3.64
N GLU A 17 -5.68 1.45 -2.53
CA GLU A 17 -4.85 1.35 -1.33
C GLU A 17 -3.57 0.59 -1.60
N LYS A 18 -3.64 -0.52 -2.35
CA LYS A 18 -2.48 -1.28 -2.79
C LYS A 18 -1.48 -0.40 -3.55
N ALA A 19 -1.95 0.30 -4.58
CA ALA A 19 -1.10 1.18 -5.39
C ALA A 19 -0.51 2.33 -4.57
N TYR A 20 -1.30 2.92 -3.66
CA TYR A 20 -0.85 3.98 -2.76
C TYR A 20 0.28 3.53 -1.84
N PHE A 21 0.14 2.36 -1.23
CA PHE A 21 1.19 1.84 -0.34
C PHE A 21 2.42 1.36 -1.10
N GLU A 22 2.27 0.70 -2.24
CA GLU A 22 3.40 0.29 -3.09
C GLU A 22 4.23 1.52 -3.52
N PHE A 23 3.56 2.60 -3.92
CA PHE A 23 4.22 3.86 -4.26
C PHE A 23 5.04 4.43 -3.09
N HIS A 24 4.46 4.50 -1.89
CA HIS A 24 5.17 5.03 -0.72
C HIS A 24 6.28 4.10 -0.24
N LEU A 25 6.06 2.78 -0.26
CA LEU A 25 7.09 1.81 0.10
C LEU A 25 8.29 1.89 -0.85
N ALA A 26 8.06 2.01 -2.16
CA ALA A 26 9.14 2.16 -3.13
C ALA A 26 9.94 3.46 -2.89
N ARG A 27 9.26 4.57 -2.59
CA ARG A 27 9.90 5.88 -2.35
C ARG A 27 10.68 5.94 -1.04
N GLU A 28 10.20 5.28 0.00
CA GLU A 28 10.83 5.26 1.33
C GLU A 28 11.81 4.09 1.51
N GLY A 29 12.19 3.38 0.43
CA GLY A 29 13.15 2.28 0.47
C GLY A 29 12.68 1.08 1.31
N GLY A 30 11.36 0.84 1.37
CA GLY A 30 10.75 -0.20 2.19
C GLY A 30 10.66 0.15 3.68
N SER A 31 10.98 1.39 4.08
CA SER A 31 10.90 1.81 5.48
C SER A 31 9.46 1.94 5.97
N MET A 32 9.00 0.92 6.69
CA MET A 32 7.66 0.90 7.28
C MET A 32 7.38 2.10 8.19
N THR A 33 8.37 2.54 8.97
CA THR A 33 8.21 3.68 9.89
C THR A 33 7.93 4.97 9.13
N ARG A 34 8.67 5.24 8.05
CA ARG A 34 8.46 6.44 7.23
C ARG A 34 7.13 6.39 6.49
N VAL A 35 6.72 5.23 6.01
CA VAL A 35 5.40 5.05 5.38
C VAL A 35 4.28 5.24 6.40
N ALA A 36 4.40 4.72 7.62
CA ALA A 36 3.44 4.94 8.70
C ALA A 36 3.27 6.44 9.02
N GLU A 37 4.38 7.17 9.15
CA GLU A 37 4.37 8.62 9.36
C GLU A 37 3.73 9.37 8.19
N LYS A 38 4.11 9.04 6.95
CA LYS A 38 3.57 9.67 5.72
C LYS A 38 2.08 9.45 5.55
N THR A 39 1.61 8.25 5.88
CA THR A 39 0.21 7.85 5.68
C THR A 39 -0.66 8.18 6.88
N GLY A 40 -0.07 8.59 8.01
CA GLY A 40 -0.76 8.81 9.28
C GLY A 40 -1.32 7.53 9.90
N LEU A 41 -0.91 6.36 9.40
CA LEU A 41 -1.36 5.08 9.90
C LEU A 41 -0.43 4.58 11.00
N GLU A 42 -1.04 4.02 12.05
CA GLU A 42 -0.29 3.30 13.04
C GLU A 42 0.41 2.08 12.40
N ARG A 43 1.67 1.85 12.78
CA ARG A 43 2.55 0.87 12.13
C ARG A 43 1.98 -0.54 12.13
N THR A 44 1.30 -0.96 13.20
CA THR A 44 0.69 -2.30 13.30
C THR A 44 -0.48 -2.44 12.32
N HIS A 45 -1.28 -1.38 12.18
CA HIS A 45 -2.39 -1.34 11.23
C HIS A 45 -1.90 -1.33 9.78
N LEU A 46 -0.86 -0.55 9.49
CA LEU A 46 -0.22 -0.55 8.18
C LEU A 46 0.26 -1.96 7.81
N TYR A 47 0.94 -2.66 8.71
CA TYR A 47 1.41 -4.03 8.45
C TYR A 47 0.27 -5.00 8.13
N ARG A 48 -0.80 -4.98 8.93
CA ARG A 48 -2.00 -5.80 8.70
C ARG A 48 -2.61 -5.51 7.33
N LYS A 49 -2.68 -4.23 6.97
CA LYS A 49 -3.29 -3.78 5.73
C LYS A 49 -2.49 -4.20 4.50
N LEU A 50 -1.17 -4.04 4.54
CA LEU A 50 -0.27 -4.51 3.48
C LEU A 50 -0.39 -6.01 3.25
N ARG A 51 -0.48 -6.80 4.33
CA ARG A 51 -0.68 -8.25 4.23
C ARG A 51 -2.05 -8.59 3.59
N GLN A 52 -3.11 -7.88 3.96
CA GLN A 52 -4.45 -8.08 3.38
C GLN A 52 -4.50 -7.73 1.89
N LEU A 53 -3.78 -6.68 1.49
CA LEU A 53 -3.70 -6.20 0.10
C LEU A 53 -2.69 -6.99 -0.75
N GLY A 54 -1.93 -7.91 -0.15
CA GLY A 54 -0.88 -8.67 -0.83
C GLY A 54 0.26 -7.79 -1.34
N VAL A 55 0.61 -6.73 -0.61
CA VAL A 55 1.74 -5.86 -0.94
C VAL A 55 3.03 -6.49 -0.41
N ASP A 56 3.98 -6.76 -1.29
CA ASP A 56 5.26 -7.39 -0.94
C ASP A 56 6.29 -6.36 -0.48
N LEU A 57 6.68 -6.44 0.79
CA LEU A 57 7.69 -5.61 1.43
C LEU A 57 9.12 -5.89 0.95
N ALA A 58 9.38 -7.07 0.38
CA ALA A 58 10.71 -7.47 -0.08
C ALA A 58 11.10 -6.81 -1.41
N ARG A 59 10.13 -6.29 -2.18
CA ARG A 59 10.38 -5.74 -3.52
C ARG A 59 11.19 -4.44 -3.51
N GLY A 60 11.25 -3.74 -2.37
CA GLY A 60 12.04 -2.51 -2.21
C GLY A 60 13.56 -2.72 -2.07
N LYS A 61 14.03 -3.97 -1.94
CA LYS A 61 15.46 -4.27 -1.76
C LYS A 61 16.20 -4.67 -3.04
N ARG A 62 15.55 -4.54 -4.21
CA ARG A 62 16.13 -4.82 -5.53
C ARG A 62 16.30 -3.52 -6.33
N ASN A 63 17.24 -2.68 -5.92
CA ASN A 63 18.07 -1.83 -6.78
C ASN A 63 19.14 -1.14 -5.96
#